data_AF-A0A7V3FT88-F1
#
_entry.id   AF-A0A7V3FT88-F1
#
_cell.length_a   1.000
_cell.length_b   1.000
_cell.length_c   1.000
_cell.angle_alpha   90.00
_cell.angle_beta   90.00
_cell.angle_gamma   90.00
#
_symmetry.space_group_name_H-M   'P 1'
#
loop_
_entity.id
_entity.type
_entity.pdbx_description
1 polymer ?
#
loop_
_entity_poly.entity_id
_entity_poly.type
_entity_poly.pdbx_seq_one_letter_code
_entity_poly.pdbx_strand_id
1 'polypeptide(L)'
;MKHVDWLSKSLAIIGTLLVAAPIAFMVLTGIASPFLTGGRFLVDWLIPAELFPFVGIGSALLLAASLRSHVRRAWVLWGIGVMLVALVGGAVLAQVTGLASGEIEPAGWPWALVTGAIALYVAMVVEMIVAGSLMLRDLFSHHGDEHAVPPAIPAA
;
A
#
# COMPACT_ATOMS: atom_id res chain seq x y z
N MET A 1 -7.81 27.13 -11.45
CA MET A 1 -8.58 25.95 -11.02
C MET A 1 -8.17 25.61 -9.59
N LYS A 2 -8.85 26.17 -8.57
CA LYS A 2 -8.36 26.21 -7.17
C LYS A 2 -8.83 25.04 -6.27
N HIS A 3 -9.77 24.21 -6.74
CA HIS A 3 -10.38 23.12 -5.95
C HIS A 3 -9.72 21.75 -6.13
N VAL A 4 -8.76 21.60 -7.04
CA VAL A 4 -8.18 20.28 -7.39
C VAL A 4 -7.10 19.83 -6.40
N ASP A 5 -6.40 20.79 -5.76
CA ASP A 5 -5.30 20.48 -4.83
C ASP A 5 -5.78 19.88 -3.51
N TRP A 6 -6.81 20.46 -2.89
CA TRP A 6 -7.25 20.02 -1.56
C TRP A 6 -7.84 18.60 -1.61
N LEU A 7 -8.63 18.30 -2.64
CA LEU A 7 -9.22 16.97 -2.82
C LEU A 7 -8.13 15.93 -3.10
N SER A 8 -7.15 16.25 -3.96
CA SER A 8 -6.04 15.34 -4.25
C SER A 8 -5.16 15.08 -3.02
N LYS A 9 -4.93 16.11 -2.20
CA LYS A 9 -4.23 15.98 -0.90
C LYS A 9 -5.02 15.11 0.07
N SER A 10 -6.33 15.36 0.26
CA SER A 10 -7.16 14.53 1.14
C SER A 10 -7.22 13.07 0.69
N LEU A 11 -7.40 12.82 -0.60
CA LEU A 11 -7.36 11.47 -1.19
C LEU A 11 -6.01 10.79 -0.93
N ALA A 12 -4.91 11.52 -1.13
CA ALA A 12 -3.57 11.00 -0.92
C ALA A 12 -3.30 10.67 0.56
N ILE A 13 -3.74 11.52 1.50
CA ILE A 13 -3.57 11.31 2.94
C ILE A 13 -4.37 10.08 3.38
N ILE A 14 -5.67 10.08 3.10
CA ILE A 14 -6.57 8.99 3.53
C ILE A 14 -6.15 7.68 2.86
N GLY A 15 -5.79 7.72 1.57
CA GLY A 15 -5.29 6.58 0.83
C GLY A 15 -4.03 5.99 1.45
N THR A 16 -3.03 6.82 1.76
CA THR A 16 -1.78 6.38 2.39
C THR A 16 -2.03 5.77 3.77
N LEU A 17 -2.87 6.40 4.59
CA LEU A 17 -3.21 5.89 5.92
C LEU A 17 -3.95 4.55 5.87
N LEU A 18 -4.88 4.39 4.92
CA LEU A 18 -5.61 3.12 4.73
C LEU A 18 -4.69 1.99 4.26
N VAL A 19 -3.77 2.25 3.33
CA VAL A 19 -2.77 1.25 2.91
C VAL A 19 -1.80 0.91 4.05
N ALA A 20 -1.46 1.89 4.89
CA ALA A 20 -0.58 1.68 6.04
C ALA A 20 -1.23 0.92 7.19
N ALA A 21 -2.56 1.00 7.34
CA ALA A 21 -3.27 0.45 8.49
C ALA A 21 -3.02 -1.06 8.74
N PRO A 22 -3.02 -1.94 7.72
CA PRO A 22 -2.73 -3.37 7.94
C PRO A 22 -1.30 -3.65 8.37
N ILE A 23 -0.32 -2.92 7.82
CA ILE A 23 1.08 -3.02 8.23
C ILE A 23 1.25 -2.53 9.67
N ALA A 24 0.62 -1.41 10.02
CA ALA A 24 0.60 -0.91 11.38
C ALA A 24 -0.04 -1.92 12.34
N PHE A 25 -1.18 -2.52 11.96
CA PHE A 25 -1.86 -3.53 12.77
C PHE A 25 -0.98 -4.75 12.99
N MET A 26 -0.34 -5.29 11.94
CA MET A 26 0.62 -6.40 12.03
C MET A 26 1.77 -6.11 13.00
N VAL A 27 2.34 -4.91 12.95
CA VAL A 27 3.44 -4.50 13.85
C VAL A 27 2.93 -4.35 15.29
N LEU A 28 1.78 -3.71 15.48
CA LEU A 28 1.19 -3.50 16.81
C LEU A 28 0.81 -4.82 17.49
N THR A 29 0.20 -5.76 16.76
CA THR A 29 -0.14 -7.09 17.30
C THR A 29 1.11 -7.90 17.60
N GLY A 30 2.15 -7.82 16.74
CA GLY A 30 3.44 -8.44 17.00
C GLY A 30 4.12 -7.91 18.28
N ILE A 31 4.12 -6.58 18.48
CA ILE A 31 4.64 -5.97 19.71
C ILE A 31 3.80 -6.36 20.94
N ALA A 32 2.48 -6.48 20.78
CA ALA A 32 1.58 -6.88 21.85
C ALA A 32 1.64 -8.38 22.17
N SER A 33 2.12 -9.22 21.26
CA SER A 33 2.06 -10.68 21.38
C SER A 33 2.74 -11.24 22.64
N PRO A 34 3.91 -10.75 23.11
CA PRO A 34 4.56 -11.31 24.28
C PRO A 34 3.74 -11.13 25.56
N PHE A 35 2.95 -10.06 25.64
CA PHE A 35 2.06 -9.79 26.76
C PHE A 35 0.85 -10.75 26.80
N LEU A 36 0.47 -11.30 25.64
CA LEU A 36 -0.69 -12.17 25.47
C LEU A 36 -0.33 -13.66 25.45
N THR A 37 0.92 -14.01 25.17
CA THR A 37 1.36 -15.39 24.90
C THR A 37 2.44 -15.90 25.85
N GLY A 38 2.61 -15.25 27.01
CA GLY A 38 3.58 -15.66 28.03
C GLY A 38 5.04 -15.44 27.62
N GLY A 39 5.32 -14.32 26.93
CA GLY A 39 6.67 -13.89 26.55
C GLY A 39 7.11 -14.29 25.14
N ARG A 40 6.25 -14.90 24.32
CA ARG A 40 6.60 -15.26 22.94
C ARG A 40 6.33 -14.11 21.96
N PHE A 41 7.34 -13.77 21.16
CA PHE A 41 7.18 -12.83 20.05
C PHE A 41 6.69 -13.58 18.82
N LEU A 42 5.43 -13.35 18.45
CA LEU A 42 4.75 -13.98 17.33
C LEU A 42 4.15 -12.87 16.46
N VAL A 43 4.59 -12.82 15.21
CA VAL A 43 4.07 -11.88 14.21
C VAL A 43 3.19 -12.64 13.25
N ASP A 44 1.94 -12.23 13.16
CA ASP A 44 1.03 -12.73 12.15
C ASP A 44 1.25 -11.98 10.84
N TRP A 45 2.01 -12.61 9.95
CA TRP A 45 2.38 -12.06 8.65
C TRP A 45 1.25 -12.15 7.61
N LEU A 46 0.12 -12.81 7.92
CA LEU A 46 -1.05 -12.90 7.04
C LEU A 46 -2.00 -11.70 7.18
N ILE A 47 -1.95 -10.99 8.32
CA ILE A 47 -2.78 -9.81 8.61
C ILE A 47 -2.92 -8.83 7.43
N PRO A 48 -1.84 -8.44 6.70
CA PRO A 48 -1.98 -7.53 5.58
C PRO A 48 -2.87 -8.06 4.45
N ALA A 49 -2.86 -9.37 4.23
CA ALA A 49 -3.68 -10.05 3.23
C ALA A 49 -5.13 -10.24 3.74
N GLU A 50 -5.34 -10.40 5.05
CA GLU A 50 -6.69 -10.46 5.64
C GLU A 50 -7.39 -9.10 5.60
N LEU A 51 -6.66 -8.04 5.89
CA LEU A 51 -7.13 -6.65 5.84
C LEU A 51 -6.97 -6.04 4.44
N PHE A 52 -6.91 -6.88 3.38
CA PHE A 52 -6.83 -6.41 1.99
C PHE A 52 -7.92 -5.40 1.58
N PRO A 53 -9.15 -5.36 2.15
CA PRO A 53 -10.10 -4.31 1.78
C PRO A 53 -9.60 -2.91 2.10
N PHE A 54 -8.86 -2.72 3.20
CA PHE A 54 -8.23 -1.44 3.55
C PHE A 54 -7.16 -1.06 2.53
N VAL A 55 -6.32 -2.02 2.14
CA VAL A 55 -5.30 -1.83 1.09
C VAL A 55 -5.96 -1.49 -0.25
N GLY A 56 -7.02 -2.20 -0.63
CA GLY A 56 -7.74 -2.01 -1.89
C GLY A 56 -8.40 -0.63 -1.97
N ILE A 57 -9.14 -0.23 -0.94
CA ILE A 57 -9.76 1.11 -0.86
C ILE A 57 -8.67 2.18 -0.84
N GLY A 58 -7.65 2.03 0.01
CA GLY A 58 -6.56 3.00 0.12
C GLY A 58 -5.82 3.19 -1.20
N SER A 59 -5.52 2.10 -1.90
CA SER A 59 -4.86 2.11 -3.21
C SER A 59 -5.74 2.74 -4.29
N ALA A 60 -7.05 2.49 -4.27
CA ALA A 60 -7.98 3.15 -5.17
C ALA A 60 -8.03 4.68 -4.95
N LEU A 61 -7.96 5.14 -3.70
CA LEU A 61 -7.85 6.56 -3.37
C LEU A 61 -6.52 7.16 -3.83
N LEU A 62 -5.40 6.45 -3.67
CA LEU A 62 -4.09 6.86 -4.18
C LEU A 62 -4.08 6.96 -5.70
N LEU A 63 -4.70 6.00 -6.39
CA LEU A 63 -4.87 6.03 -7.83
C LEU A 63 -5.74 7.23 -8.25
N ALA A 64 -6.85 7.48 -7.57
CA ALA A 64 -7.70 8.64 -7.84
C ALA A 64 -6.94 9.96 -7.64
N ALA A 65 -6.13 10.07 -6.58
CA ALA A 65 -5.27 11.24 -6.35
C ALA A 65 -4.24 11.42 -7.47
N SER A 66 -3.54 10.34 -7.84
CA SER A 66 -2.52 10.33 -8.90
C SER A 66 -3.10 10.64 -10.30
N LEU A 67 -4.30 10.14 -10.59
CA LEU A 67 -5.04 10.47 -11.81
C LEU A 67 -5.52 11.92 -11.82
N ARG A 68 -5.80 12.54 -10.67
CA ARG A 68 -6.16 13.96 -10.63
C ARG A 68 -4.97 14.90 -10.71
N SER A 69 -3.86 14.56 -10.04
CA SER A 69 -2.68 15.41 -9.95
C SER A 69 -1.67 15.20 -11.07
N HIS A 70 -1.81 14.14 -11.88
CA HIS A 70 -0.83 13.73 -12.88
C HIS A 70 0.54 13.30 -12.31
N VAL A 71 0.65 13.15 -10.98
CA VAL A 71 1.89 12.78 -10.28
C VAL A 71 1.98 11.26 -10.11
N ARG A 72 3.12 10.65 -10.45
CA ARG A 72 3.48 9.24 -10.15
C ARG A 72 2.50 8.15 -10.64
N ARG A 73 1.69 8.43 -11.66
CA ARG A 73 0.66 7.50 -12.20
C ARG A 73 1.17 6.12 -12.56
N ALA A 74 2.25 6.06 -13.35
CA ALA A 74 2.81 4.79 -13.79
C ALA A 74 3.26 3.95 -12.60
N TRP A 75 3.89 4.57 -11.61
CA TRP A 75 4.33 3.90 -10.39
C TRP A 75 3.13 3.32 -9.62
N VAL A 76 2.13 4.15 -9.32
CA VAL A 76 0.91 3.72 -8.61
C VAL A 76 0.17 2.61 -9.36
N LEU A 77 0.03 2.73 -10.69
CA LEU A 77 -0.64 1.71 -11.51
C LEU A 77 0.10 0.37 -11.51
N TRP A 78 1.43 0.39 -11.65
CA TRP A 78 2.23 -0.83 -11.62
C TRP A 78 2.21 -1.48 -10.23
N GLY A 79 2.36 -0.69 -9.17
CA GLY A 79 2.27 -1.17 -7.78
C GLY A 79 0.94 -1.88 -7.51
N ILE A 80 -0.18 -1.24 -7.89
CA ILE A 80 -1.52 -1.84 -7.78
C ILE A 80 -1.63 -3.12 -8.61
N GLY A 81 -1.16 -3.11 -9.86
CA GLY A 81 -1.23 -4.27 -10.74
C GLY A 81 -0.49 -5.48 -10.18
N VAL A 82 0.76 -5.31 -9.77
CA VAL A 82 1.58 -6.38 -9.19
C VAL A 82 0.97 -6.86 -7.87
N MET A 83 0.52 -5.94 -7.01
CA MET A 83 -0.12 -6.28 -5.74
C MET A 83 -1.38 -7.13 -5.92
N LEU A 84 -2.25 -6.78 -6.87
CA LEU A 84 -3.47 -7.53 -7.16
C LEU A 84 -3.17 -8.90 -7.79
N VAL A 85 -2.22 -8.97 -8.72
CA VAL A 85 -1.81 -10.25 -9.32
C VAL A 85 -1.21 -11.17 -8.26
N ALA A 86 -0.39 -10.65 -7.35
CA ALA A 86 0.19 -11.43 -6.27
C ALA A 86 -0.90 -11.96 -5.31
N LEU A 87 -1.82 -11.10 -4.86
CA LEU A 87 -2.87 -11.50 -3.92
C LEU A 87 -3.87 -12.47 -4.55
N VAL A 88 -4.48 -12.08 -5.67
CA VAL A 88 -5.53 -12.87 -6.33
C VAL A 88 -4.94 -14.11 -6.96
N GLY A 89 -3.78 -14.00 -7.62
CA GLY A 89 -3.08 -15.14 -8.22
C GLY A 89 -2.66 -16.17 -7.16
N GLY A 90 -2.13 -15.71 -6.02
CA GLY A 90 -1.80 -16.58 -4.89
C GLY A 90 -3.03 -17.28 -4.31
N ALA A 91 -4.13 -16.56 -4.09
CA ALA A 91 -5.37 -17.13 -3.57
C ALA A 91 -6.00 -18.14 -4.53
N VAL A 92 -6.06 -17.83 -5.83
CA VAL A 92 -6.56 -18.76 -6.86
C VAL A 92 -5.67 -19.99 -6.93
N LEU A 93 -4.34 -19.83 -6.93
CA LEU A 93 -3.40 -20.96 -6.92
C LEU A 93 -3.63 -21.87 -5.71
N ALA A 94 -3.77 -21.29 -4.52
CA ALA A 94 -4.06 -22.04 -3.30
C ALA A 94 -5.37 -22.83 -3.41
N GLN A 95 -6.39 -22.24 -4.04
CA GLN A 95 -7.69 -22.88 -4.21
C GLN A 95 -7.66 -24.04 -5.21
N VAL A 96 -7.00 -23.86 -6.37
CA VAL A 96 -6.97 -24.88 -7.43
C VAL A 96 -6.02 -26.04 -7.15
N THR A 97 -5.01 -25.82 -6.31
CA THR A 97 -4.05 -26.87 -5.91
C THR A 97 -4.55 -27.72 -4.74
N GLY A 98 -5.69 -27.37 -4.14
CA GLY A 98 -6.21 -28.01 -2.94
C GLY A 98 -5.50 -27.57 -1.65
N LEU A 99 -4.59 -26.60 -1.73
CA LEU A 99 -3.85 -26.08 -0.57
C LEU A 99 -4.80 -25.34 0.39
N ALA A 100 -5.75 -24.58 -0.15
CA ALA A 100 -6.75 -23.85 0.63
C ALA A 100 -7.81 -24.77 1.23
N SER A 101 -8.13 -25.90 0.59
CA SER A 101 -9.07 -26.91 1.10
C SER A 101 -8.43 -27.94 2.03
N GLY A 102 -7.09 -27.97 2.12
CA GLY A 102 -6.33 -28.94 2.92
C GLY A 102 -6.23 -30.33 2.28
N GLU A 103 -6.52 -30.45 0.97
CA GLU A 103 -6.36 -31.70 0.21
C GLU A 103 -4.88 -32.06 -0.02
N ILE A 104 -4.02 -31.04 -0.06
CA ILE A 104 -2.57 -31.23 -0.10
C ILE A 104 -1.94 -30.65 1.16
N GLU A 105 -0.89 -31.30 1.66
CA GLU A 105 -0.08 -30.76 2.75
C GLU A 105 0.58 -29.44 2.32
N PRO A 106 0.77 -28.48 3.25
CA PRO A 106 1.43 -27.21 2.99
C PRO A 106 2.95 -27.38 2.81
N ALA A 107 3.31 -28.00 1.69
CA ALA A 107 4.67 -28.34 1.30
C ALA A 107 4.85 -28.22 -0.22
N GLY A 108 6.11 -28.30 -0.66
CA GLY A 108 6.45 -28.31 -2.08
C GLY A 108 6.24 -26.97 -2.80
N TRP A 109 6.17 -27.04 -4.12
CA TRP A 109 6.10 -25.85 -4.98
C TRP A 109 4.80 -25.03 -4.86
N PRO A 110 3.59 -25.61 -4.65
CA PRO A 110 2.37 -24.81 -4.52
C PRO A 110 2.44 -23.91 -3.29
N TRP A 111 2.83 -24.48 -2.15
CA TRP A 111 3.00 -23.76 -0.90
C TRP A 111 4.06 -22.65 -1.01
N ALA A 112 5.20 -22.94 -1.66
CA ALA A 112 6.26 -21.95 -1.87
C ALA A 112 5.78 -20.78 -2.74
N LEU A 113 5.03 -21.03 -3.82
CA LEU A 113 4.49 -19.98 -4.67
C LEU A 113 3.43 -19.13 -3.95
N VAL A 114 2.51 -19.75 -3.21
CA VAL A 114 1.48 -19.01 -2.45
C VAL A 114 2.13 -18.14 -1.37
N THR A 115 3.09 -18.70 -0.63
CA THR A 115 3.84 -17.94 0.38
C THR A 115 4.64 -16.80 -0.25
N GLY A 116 5.31 -17.06 -1.37
CA GLY A 116 6.03 -16.03 -2.13
C GLY A 116 5.11 -14.94 -2.68
N ALA A 117 3.89 -15.31 -3.11
CA ALA A 117 2.89 -14.36 -3.58
C ALA A 117 2.39 -13.46 -2.45
N ILE A 118 2.16 -14.00 -1.24
CA ILE A 118 1.82 -13.18 -0.07
C ILE A 118 2.99 -12.27 0.30
N ALA A 119 4.23 -12.76 0.30
CA ALA A 119 5.40 -11.94 0.58
C ALA A 119 5.56 -10.79 -0.44
N LEU A 120 5.35 -11.08 -1.72
CA LEU A 120 5.34 -10.07 -2.78
C LEU A 120 4.21 -9.06 -2.58
N TYR A 121 2.99 -9.52 -2.24
CA TYR A 121 1.88 -8.65 -1.91
C TYR A 121 2.24 -7.69 -0.75
N VAL A 122 2.78 -8.20 0.36
CA VAL A 122 3.21 -7.37 1.50
C VAL A 122 4.27 -6.36 1.08
N ALA A 123 5.26 -6.78 0.27
CA ALA A 123 6.27 -5.86 -0.26
C ALA A 123 5.65 -4.74 -1.11
N MET A 124 4.65 -5.06 -1.93
CA MET A 124 3.92 -4.05 -2.71
C MET A 124 3.04 -3.16 -1.84
N VAL A 125 2.45 -3.65 -0.74
CA VAL A 125 1.76 -2.80 0.24
C VAL A 125 2.73 -1.76 0.82
N VAL A 126 3.93 -2.18 1.23
CA VAL A 126 4.95 -1.26 1.75
C VAL A 126 5.39 -0.26 0.68
N GLU A 127 5.61 -0.72 -0.55
CA GLU A 127 5.92 0.13 -1.69
C GLU A 127 4.82 1.19 -1.90
N MET A 128 3.55 0.81 -1.85
CA MET A 128 2.41 1.73 -1.98
C MET A 128 2.34 2.78 -0.87
N ILE A 129 2.75 2.45 0.37
CA ILE A 129 2.90 3.45 1.45
C ILE A 129 3.98 4.47 1.09
N VAL A 130 5.10 4.02 0.52
CA VAL A 130 6.19 4.90 0.05
C VAL A 130 5.71 5.76 -1.11
N ALA A 131 5.04 5.18 -2.11
CA ALA A 131 4.48 5.91 -3.24
C ALA A 131 3.47 6.98 -2.78
N GLY A 132 2.58 6.66 -1.85
CA GLY A 132 1.64 7.60 -1.24
C GLY A 132 2.35 8.75 -0.52
N SER A 133 3.37 8.43 0.28
CA SER A 133 4.16 9.42 1.03
C SER A 133 4.95 10.36 0.10
N LEU A 134 5.55 9.84 -0.97
CA LEU A 134 6.25 10.64 -1.98
C LEU A 134 5.28 11.51 -2.78
N MET A 135 4.09 10.99 -3.12
CA MET A 135 3.05 11.77 -3.78
C MET A 135 2.57 12.92 -2.89
N LEU A 136 2.41 12.70 -1.58
CA LEU A 136 2.08 13.76 -0.64
C LEU A 136 3.15 14.86 -0.63
N ARG A 137 4.43 14.49 -0.54
CA ARG A 137 5.54 15.44 -0.60
C ARG A 137 5.47 16.30 -1.86
N ASP A 138 5.29 15.66 -3.02
CA ASP A 138 5.24 16.36 -4.30
C ASP A 138 4.02 17.30 -4.39
N LEU A 139 2.84 16.86 -3.91
CA LEU A 139 1.61 17.67 -3.84
C LEU A 139 1.72 18.89 -2.92
N PHE A 140 2.47 18.80 -1.82
CA PHE A 140 2.69 19.92 -0.92
C PHE A 140 3.77 20.87 -1.42
N SER A 141 4.81 20.36 -2.10
CA SER A 141 5.88 21.18 -2.67
C SER A 141 5.39 22.11 -3.79
N HIS A 142 4.52 21.63 -4.70
CA HIS A 142 3.97 22.44 -5.79
C HIS A 142 3.14 23.65 -5.33
N HIS A 143 2.55 23.58 -4.13
CA HIS A 143 1.75 24.68 -3.58
C HIS A 143 2.62 25.80 -2.97
N GLY A 144 3.89 25.50 -2.65
CA GLY A 144 4.85 26.49 -2.16
C GLY A 144 5.33 27.43 -3.28
N ASP A 145 5.49 26.89 -4.49
CA ASP A 145 6.01 27.64 -5.64
C ASP A 145 4.98 28.64 -6.20
N GLU A 146 3.67 28.36 -6.13
CA GLU A 146 2.62 29.31 -6.50
C GLU A 146 2.59 30.58 -5.63
N HIS A 147 3.21 30.55 -4.45
CA HIS A 147 3.30 31.68 -3.52
C HIS A 147 4.69 32.34 -3.46
N ALA A 148 5.66 31.82 -4.23
CA ALA A 148 6.98 32.44 -4.32
C ALA A 148 6.88 33.77 -5.08
N VAL A 149 7.18 34.88 -4.41
CA VAL A 149 7.31 36.21 -5.02
C VAL A 149 8.41 36.12 -6.09
N PRO A 150 8.15 36.45 -7.37
CA PRO A 150 9.17 36.40 -8.39
C PRO A 150 10.34 37.33 -8.01
N PRO A 151 11.59 36.96 -8.31
CA PRO A 151 12.74 37.79 -8.00
C PRO A 151 12.53 39.18 -8.62
N ALA A 152 12.65 40.22 -7.80
CA ALA A 152 12.53 41.59 -8.25
C ALA A 152 13.50 41.80 -9.43
N ILE A 153 12.96 42.12 -10.61
CA ILE A 153 13.76 42.47 -11.78
C ILE A 153 14.61 43.68 -11.36
N PRO A 154 15.94 43.61 -11.42
CA PRO A 154 16.78 44.76 -11.09
C PRO A 154 16.45 45.89 -12.07
N ALA A 155 16.07 47.05 -11.53
CA ALA A 155 15.86 48.25 -12.32
C ALA A 155 17.20 48.65 -12.96
N ALA A 156 17.19 48.74 -14.29
CA ALA A 156 18.33 49.15 -15.11
C ALA A 156 18.65 50.65 -14.94
#